data_AF-A0A967IBR7-F1
#
_entry.id   AF-A0A967IBR7-F1
#
_cell.length_a   1.000
_cell.length_b   1.000
_cell.length_c   1.000
_cell.angle_alpha   90.00
_cell.angle_beta   90.00
_cell.angle_gamma   90.00
#
_symmetry.space_group_name_H-M   'P 1'
#
loop_
_entity.id
_entity.type
_entity.pdbx_description
1 polymer ?
#
loop_
_entity_poly.entity_id
_entity_poly.type
_entity_poly.pdbx_seq_one_letter_code
_entity_poly.pdbx_strand_id
1 'polypeptide(L)' 'KGFRNYRVRYHGDVARIEVAPEEIDRMLDAALREEVVAEFKNAGFAYVALDLQGYRTGSMNEVTP' A
#
# COMPACT_ATOMS: atom_id res chain seq x y z
N LYS A 1 9.12 14.26 -3.36
CA LYS A 1 8.50 13.21 -4.20
C LYS A 1 7.80 12.25 -3.26
N GLY A 2 6.52 11.96 -3.46
CA GLY A 2 5.75 11.12 -2.53
C GLY A 2 4.34 10.91 -3.06
N PHE A 3 3.58 10.02 -2.43
CA PHE A 3 2.14 9.87 -2.68
C PHE A 3 1.38 10.97 -1.94
N ARG A 4 0.30 11.48 -2.52
CA ARG A 4 -0.50 12.56 -1.90
C ARG A 4 -1.42 12.02 -0.82
N ASN A 5 -2.12 10.93 -1.13
CA ASN A 5 -2.95 10.20 -0.18
C ASN A 5 -2.48 8.75 -0.16
N TYR A 6 -1.99 8.29 0.97
CA TYR A 6 -1.59 6.91 1.15
C TYR A 6 -1.85 6.44 2.57
N ARG A 7 -1.98 5.13 2.73
CA ARG A 7 -2.08 4.45 4.01
C ARG A 7 -1.40 3.10 3.91
N VAL A 8 -0.70 2.71 4.97
CA VAL A 8 -0.23 1.35 5.14
C VAL A 8 -1.06 0.74 6.25
N ARG A 9 -1.75 -0.36 5.95
CA ARG A 9 -2.47 -1.16 6.94
C ARG A 9 -1.65 -2.36 7.34
N TYR A 10 -1.61 -2.60 8.65
CA TYR A 10 -0.98 -3.76 9.25
C TYR A 10 -1.98 -4.92 9.28
N HIS A 11 -1.65 -6.02 8.61
CA HIS A 11 -2.41 -7.26 8.61
C HIS A 11 -1.49 -8.43 8.98
N GLY A 12 -1.01 -8.45 10.23
CA GLY A 12 -0.09 -9.48 10.71
C GLY A 12 1.26 -9.38 10.01
N ASP A 13 1.55 -10.32 9.12
CA ASP A 13 2.79 -10.34 8.34
C ASP A 13 2.69 -9.58 7.00
N VAL A 14 1.53 -9.00 6.69
CA VAL A 14 1.26 -8.24 5.47
C VAL A 14 1.21 -6.74 5.72
N ALA A 15 2.03 -5.98 4.99
CA ALA A 15 1.85 -4.54 4.79
C ALA A 15 0.94 -4.31 3.58
N ARG A 16 -0.32 -3.91 3.81
CA ARG A 16 -1.24 -3.55 2.73
C ARG A 16 -1.20 -2.05 2.48
N ILE A 17 -0.69 -1.67 1.32
CA ILE A 17 -0.53 -0.29 0.89
C ILE A 17 -1.78 0.14 0.12
N GLU A 18 -2.32 1.28 0.49
CA GLU A 18 -3.40 1.99 -0.21
C GLU A 18 -2.82 3.32 -0.69
N VAL A 19 -2.98 3.64 -1.97
CA VAL A 19 -2.61 4.95 -2.55
C VAL A 19 -3.83 5.53 -3.26
N ALA A 20 -3.86 6.84 -3.52
CA ALA A 20 -4.92 7.43 -4.34
C ALA A 20 -5.12 6.63 -5.65
N PRO A 21 -6.36 6.40 -6.11
CA PRO A 21 -6.61 5.63 -7.34
C PRO A 21 -5.80 6.14 -8.54
N GLU A 22 -5.64 7.45 -8.67
CA GLU A 22 -4.89 8.10 -9.75
C GLU A 22 -3.37 7.91 -9.63
N GLU A 23 -2.88 7.38 -8.49
CA GLU A 23 -1.48 7.10 -8.22
C GLU A 23 -1.15 5.59 -8.25
N ILE A 24 -2.13 4.71 -8.53
CA ILE A 24 -1.91 3.25 -8.61
C ILE A 24 -0.88 2.90 -9.70
N ASP A 25 -1.01 3.48 -10.89
CA ASP A 25 -0.08 3.20 -12.00
C ASP A 25 1.38 3.52 -11.63
N ARG A 26 1.58 4.54 -10.80
CA ARG A 26 2.91 4.90 -10.31
C ARG A 26 3.47 3.83 -9.37
N MET A 27 2.64 3.18 -8.53
CA MET A 27 3.06 2.05 -7.70
C MET A 27 3.40 0.79 -8.50
N LEU A 28 2.95 0.71 -9.76
CA LEU A 28 3.26 -0.41 -10.66
C LEU A 28 4.57 -0.23 -11.42
N ASP A 29 5.20 0.95 -11.35
CA ASP A 29 6.56 1.16 -11.86
C ASP A 29 7.52 0.17 -11.20
N ALA A 30 8.33 -0.52 -12.01
CA ALA A 30 9.14 -1.64 -11.54
C ALA A 30 10.17 -1.20 -10.50
N ALA A 31 10.86 -0.08 -10.74
CA ALA A 31 11.91 0.42 -9.84
C ALA A 31 11.32 0.87 -8.50
N LEU A 32 10.21 1.63 -8.54
CA LEU A 32 9.53 2.05 -7.31
C LEU A 32 8.97 0.86 -6.54
N ARG A 33 8.36 -0.11 -7.23
CA ARG A 33 7.80 -1.30 -6.59
C ARG A 33 8.88 -2.13 -5.89
N GLU A 34 10.04 -2.30 -6.51
CA GLU A 34 11.16 -3.01 -5.90
C GLU A 34 11.71 -2.29 -4.67
N GLU A 35 11.87 -0.97 -4.72
CA GLU A 35 12.27 -0.14 -3.58
C GLU A 35 11.29 -0.29 -2.42
N VAL A 36 9.98 -0.13 -2.68
CA VAL A 36 8.94 -0.26 -1.67
C VAL A 36 8.93 -1.66 -1.05
N VAL A 37 9.03 -2.71 -1.86
CA VAL A 37 9.06 -4.09 -1.35
C VAL A 37 10.27 -4.30 -0.44
N ALA A 38 11.46 -3.85 -0.85
CA ALA A 38 12.67 -4.00 -0.05
C ALA A 38 12.56 -3.31 1.31
N GLU A 39 12.05 -2.06 1.34
CA GLU A 39 11.87 -1.30 2.57
C GLU A 39 10.91 -1.99 3.56
N PHE A 40 9.74 -2.46 3.10
CA PHE A 40 8.80 -3.14 3.98
C PHE A 40 9.31 -4.52 4.45
N LYS A 41 10.08 -5.23 3.63
CA LYS A 41 10.74 -6.47 4.02
C LYS A 41 11.78 -6.22 5.11
N ASN A 42 12.59 -5.17 4.96
CA ASN A 42 13.55 -4.75 5.98
C ASN A 42 12.87 -4.30 7.29
N ALA A 43 11.66 -3.74 7.19
CA ALA A 43 10.82 -3.40 8.34
C ALA A 43 10.15 -4.61 9.03
N GLY A 44 10.31 -5.83 8.49
CA GLY A 44 9.86 -7.08 9.12
C GLY A 44 8.56 -7.68 8.57
N PHE A 45 8.00 -7.14 7.49
CA PHE A 45 6.81 -7.73 6.85
C PHE A 45 7.18 -8.91 5.95
N ALA A 46 6.43 -10.01 6.03
CA ALA A 46 6.59 -11.15 5.13
C ALA A 46 5.99 -10.89 3.75
N TYR A 47 4.99 -10.03 3.63
CA TYR A 47 4.35 -9.70 2.36
C TYR A 47 4.03 -8.20 2.25
N VAL A 48 4.04 -7.71 1.01
CA VAL A 48 3.65 -6.35 0.67
C VAL A 48 2.58 -6.45 -0.40
N ALA A 49 1.43 -5.84 -0.15
CA ALA A 49 0.27 -5.88 -1.03
C ALA A 49 -0.16 -4.46 -1.41
N LEU A 50 -0.65 -4.27 -2.63
CA LEU A 50 -1.31 -3.05 -3.06
C LEU A 50 -2.82 -3.29 -3.07
N ASP A 51 -3.57 -2.42 -2.40
CA ASP A 51 -5.04 -2.42 -2.49
C ASP A 51 -5.45 -1.79 -3.82
N LEU A 52 -6.01 -2.61 -4.71
CA LEU A 52 -6.43 -2.19 -6.05
C LEU A 52 -7.66 -1.28 -6.02
N GLN A 53 -8.39 -1.20 -4.91
CA GLN A 53 -9.46 -0.21 -4.75
C GLN A 53 -8.90 1.18 -4.40
N GLY A 54 -7.62 1.26 -4.04
CA GLY A 54 -6.95 2.49 -3.64
C GLY A 54 -7.44 3.06 -2.30
N TYR A 55 -6.93 4.24 -1.99
CA TYR A 55 -7.24 4.99 -0.78
C TYR A 55 -8.63 5.61 -0.87
N ARG A 56 -9.50 5.29 0.09
CA ARG A 56 -10.87 5.82 0.20
C ARG A 56 -11.08 6.52 1.54
N THR A 57 -11.61 7.74 1.52
CA THR A 57 -11.95 8.51 2.73
C THR A 57 -13.22 7.93 3.39
N GLY A 58 -13.19 7.72 4.71
CA GLY A 58 -14.32 7.14 5.48
C GLY A 58 -14.17 5.67 5.89
N SER A 59 -13.17 4.94 5.40
CA SER A 59 -12.98 3.51 5.73
C SER A 59 -12.18 3.24 7.02
N MET A 60 -12.27 4.11 8.03
CA MET A 60 -11.58 3.85 9.32
C MET A 60 -11.97 2.51 9.95
N ASN A 61 -13.10 1.90 9.56
CA ASN A 61 -13.49 0.53 9.86
C ASN A 61 -14.36 -0.07 8.74
N GLU A 62 -13.87 -0.16 7.51
CA GLU A 62 -14.59 -0.95 6.50
C GLU A 62 -14.29 -2.42 6.72
N VAL A 63 -15.03 -3.02 7.66
CA VAL A 63 -15.19 -4.47 7.76
C VAL A 63 -16.18 -4.83 6.66
N THR A 64 -15.70 -5.40 5.57
CA THR A 64 -16.59 -6.02 4.58
C THR A 64 -17.04 -7.38 5.13
N PRO A 65 -18.30 -7.79 4.88
CA PRO A 65 -18.92 -9.00 5.46
C PRO A 65 -18.20 -10.30 5.11
#